data_AF-A0A1M5PNZ2-F1
#
_entry.id   AF-A0A1M5PNZ2-F1
#
_cell.length_a   1.000
_cell.length_b   1.000
_cell.length_c   1.000
_cell.angle_alpha   90.00
_cell.angle_beta   90.00
_cell.angle_gamma   90.00
#
_symmetry.space_group_name_H-M   'P 1'
#
loop_
_entity.id
_entity.type
_entity.pdbx_description
1 polymer ?
#
loop_
_entity_poly.entity_id
_entity_poly.type
_entity_poly.pdbx_seq_one_letter_code
_entity_poly.pdbx_strand_id
1 'polypeptide(L)'
;MYHKIVLLILLLVIGVVFYFSWLPDPGLRSESYLPKWLLNWSNHYYNLRTAVPFLAVGFLLEAYSQHKNSNEINQNKSLSFIQNIGIAAIIVCIAEGGQFVIQKRNPDVMDVFYGIIGSIIGGLFYNLLKRIKKCETDINLPS
;
A
#
# COMPACT_ATOMS: atom_id res chain seq x y z
N MET A 1 15.93 10.63 -11.17
CA MET A 1 15.95 9.16 -11.01
C MET A 1 15.05 8.67 -9.87
N TYR A 2 15.05 9.32 -8.70
CA TYR A 2 14.27 8.92 -7.53
C TYR A 2 12.79 8.59 -7.81
N HIS A 3 12.04 9.43 -8.54
CA HIS A 3 10.63 9.15 -8.84
C HIS A 3 10.42 7.86 -9.65
N LYS A 4 11.34 7.54 -10.58
CA LYS A 4 11.27 6.32 -11.39
C LYS A 4 11.50 5.08 -10.52
N ILE A 5 12.40 5.21 -9.53
CA ILE A 5 12.68 4.14 -8.56
C ILE A 5 11.45 3.91 -7.67
N VAL A 6 10.86 4.98 -7.11
CA VAL A 6 9.64 4.87 -6.30
C VAL A 6 8.49 4.25 -7.11
N LEU A 7 8.32 4.66 -8.36
CA LEU A 7 7.30 4.10 -9.26
C LEU A 7 7.56 2.61 -9.56
N LEU A 8 8.81 2.22 -9.81
CA LEU A 8 9.18 0.84 -10.05
C LEU A 8 8.92 -0.03 -8.81
N ILE A 9 9.28 0.47 -7.63
CA ILE A 9 8.99 -0.22 -6.36
C ILE A 9 7.48 -0.33 -6.14
N LEU A 10 6.71 0.74 -6.42
CA LEU A 10 5.25 0.71 -6.32
C LEU A 10 4.65 -0.36 -7.25
N LEU A 11 5.08 -0.42 -8.51
CA LEU A 11 4.62 -1.43 -9.46
C LEU A 11 5.00 -2.85 -9.02
N LEU A 12 6.20 -3.03 -8.47
CA LEU A 12 6.63 -4.32 -7.93
C LEU A 12 5.74 -4.74 -6.76
N VAL A 13 5.47 -3.85 -5.80
CA VAL A 13 4.59 -4.11 -4.66
C VAL A 13 3.18 -4.47 -5.12
N ILE A 14 2.61 -3.72 -6.07
CA ILE A 14 1.29 -4.02 -6.65
C ILE A 14 1.30 -5.40 -7.34
N GLY A 15 2.35 -5.70 -8.11
CA GLY A 15 2.50 -7.00 -8.78
C GLY A 15 2.56 -8.16 -7.78
N VAL A 16 3.28 -7.97 -6.67
CA VAL A 16 3.33 -8.94 -5.56
C VAL A 16 1.96 -9.12 -4.91
N VAL A 17 1.21 -8.03 -4.68
CA VAL A 17 -0.16 -8.10 -4.15
C VAL A 17 -1.08 -8.91 -5.06
N PHE A 18 -1.06 -8.65 -6.37
CA PHE A 18 -1.87 -9.42 -7.31
C PHE A 18 -1.45 -10.88 -7.39
N TYR A 19 -0.14 -11.16 -7.43
CA TYR A 19 0.37 -12.52 -7.43
C TYR A 19 -0.15 -13.32 -6.23
N PHE A 20 -0.01 -12.79 -5.02
CA PHE A 20 -0.48 -13.48 -3.80
C PHE A 20 -2.01 -13.48 -3.66
N SER A 21 -2.71 -12.45 -4.14
CA SER A 21 -4.18 -12.41 -4.13
C SER A 21 -4.78 -13.48 -5.04
N TRP A 22 -4.13 -13.74 -6.18
CA TRP A 22 -4.61 -14.69 -7.18
C TRP A 22 -4.07 -16.11 -7.01
N LEU A 23 -3.37 -16.38 -5.91
CA LEU A 23 -2.97 -17.74 -5.59
C LEU A 23 -4.21 -18.58 -5.22
N PRO A 24 -4.36 -19.79 -5.79
CA PRO A 24 -5.52 -20.64 -5.53
C PRO A 24 -5.54 -21.21 -4.10
N ASP A 25 -4.38 -21.33 -3.44
CA ASP A 25 -4.29 -21.72 -2.03
C ASP A 25 -4.23 -20.47 -1.13
N PRO A 26 -5.33 -20.12 -0.43
CA PRO A 26 -5.34 -18.98 0.48
C PRO A 26 -4.43 -19.18 1.70
N GLY A 27 -4.09 -20.42 2.05
CA GLY A 27 -3.24 -20.71 3.19
C GLY A 27 -1.74 -20.58 2.91
N LEU A 28 -1.39 -20.33 1.64
CA LEU A 28 -0.02 -20.28 1.12
C LEU A 28 0.77 -21.55 1.47
N ARG A 29 0.08 -22.68 1.74
CA ARG A 29 0.71 -23.94 2.17
C ARG A 29 1.43 -24.64 1.01
N SER A 30 1.02 -24.34 -0.22
CA SER A 30 1.72 -24.73 -1.45
C SER A 30 3.08 -24.04 -1.62
N GLU A 31 3.32 -22.92 -0.94
CA GLU A 31 4.49 -22.07 -1.17
C GLU A 31 5.63 -22.40 -0.20
N SER A 32 6.55 -23.27 -0.63
CA SER A 32 7.68 -23.74 0.19
C SER A 32 8.78 -22.70 0.45
N TYR A 33 8.78 -21.59 -0.29
CA TYR A 33 9.76 -20.50 -0.12
C TYR A 33 9.39 -19.49 0.98
N LEU A 34 8.14 -19.51 1.48
CA LEU A 34 7.72 -18.58 2.51
C LEU A 34 8.17 -19.05 3.91
N PRO A 35 8.70 -18.15 4.75
CA PRO A 35 9.11 -18.53 6.08
C PRO A 35 7.89 -18.88 6.94
N LYS A 36 8.01 -19.95 7.76
CA LYS A 36 6.91 -20.51 8.56
C LYS A 36 6.24 -19.48 9.48
N TRP A 37 6.99 -18.50 10.00
CA TRP A 37 6.44 -17.44 10.85
C TRP A 37 5.43 -16.57 10.09
N LEU A 38 5.72 -16.24 8.83
CA LEU A 38 4.88 -15.39 7.99
C LEU A 38 3.63 -16.15 7.54
N LEU A 39 3.79 -17.43 7.22
CA LEU A 39 2.66 -18.33 6.93
C LEU A 39 1.71 -18.44 8.13
N ASN A 40 2.24 -18.69 9.33
CA ASN A 40 1.41 -18.79 10.53
C ASN A 40 0.72 -17.47 10.88
N TRP A 41 1.44 -16.34 10.75
CA TRP A 41 0.88 -15.01 10.98
C TRP A 41 -0.24 -14.70 9.97
N SER A 42 0.00 -14.92 8.68
CA SER A 42 -0.99 -14.66 7.63
C SER A 42 -2.22 -15.55 7.76
N ASN A 43 -2.06 -16.79 8.21
CA ASN A 43 -3.18 -17.70 8.43
C ASN A 43 -3.97 -17.35 9.71
N HIS A 44 -3.30 -16.82 10.74
CA HIS A 44 -3.96 -16.38 11.96
C HIS A 44 -4.70 -15.04 11.77
N TYR A 45 -4.14 -14.14 10.96
CA TYR A 45 -4.64 -12.80 10.69
C TYR A 45 -5.09 -12.64 9.23
N TYR A 46 -6.10 -13.43 8.85
CA TYR A 46 -6.54 -13.57 7.46
C TYR A 46 -6.85 -12.23 6.77
N ASN A 47 -7.60 -11.33 7.42
CA ASN A 47 -7.98 -10.04 6.81
C ASN A 47 -6.85 -8.99 6.88
N LEU A 48 -5.96 -9.13 7.86
CA LEU A 48 -4.88 -8.19 8.16
C LEU A 48 -3.70 -8.35 7.20
N ARG A 49 -3.55 -9.53 6.58
CA ARG A 49 -2.55 -9.75 5.53
C ARG A 49 -2.76 -8.85 4.31
N THR A 50 -3.99 -8.35 4.10
CA THR A 50 -4.33 -7.43 3.03
C THR A 50 -3.94 -6.00 3.39
N ALA A 51 -4.10 -5.61 4.66
CA ALA A 51 -3.72 -4.27 5.12
C ALA A 51 -2.20 -3.99 4.99
N VAL A 52 -1.34 -4.99 5.25
CA VAL A 52 0.11 -4.79 5.29
C VAL A 52 0.70 -4.36 3.93
N PRO A 53 0.44 -5.07 2.81
CA PRO A 53 0.87 -4.61 1.49
C PRO A 53 0.26 -3.27 1.11
N PHE A 54 -1.03 -3.05 1.43
CA PHE A 54 -1.68 -1.78 1.09
C PHE A 54 -1.16 -0.59 1.92
N LEU A 55 -0.63 -0.83 3.12
CA LEU A 55 0.13 0.18 3.87
C LEU A 55 1.37 0.62 3.09
N ALA A 56 2.13 -0.32 2.53
CA ALA A 56 3.26 0.01 1.68
C ALA A 56 2.83 0.75 0.40
N VAL A 57 1.74 0.32 -0.24
CA VAL A 57 1.16 1.00 -1.42
C VAL A 57 0.77 2.44 -1.10
N GLY A 58 0.02 2.66 -0.01
CA GLY A 58 -0.40 4.00 0.41
C GLY A 58 0.77 4.92 0.75
N PHE A 59 1.79 4.39 1.42
CA PHE A 59 3.04 5.11 1.69
C PHE A 59 3.77 5.52 0.40
N LEU A 60 3.92 4.58 -0.54
CA LEU A 60 4.63 4.81 -1.80
C LEU A 60 3.86 5.75 -2.74
N LEU A 61 2.53 5.65 -2.80
CA LEU A 61 1.67 6.58 -3.55
C LEU A 61 1.82 8.00 -3.03
N GLU A 62 1.80 8.18 -1.71
CA GLU A 62 1.99 9.50 -1.11
C GLU A 62 3.41 10.02 -1.35
N ALA A 63 4.44 9.16 -1.23
CA ALA A 63 5.82 9.52 -1.54
C ALA A 63 5.99 9.97 -2.99
N TYR A 64 5.35 9.28 -3.94
CA TYR A 64 5.38 9.60 -5.36
C TYR A 64 4.66 10.93 -5.66
N SER A 65 3.45 11.10 -5.15
CA SER A 65 2.60 12.27 -5.39
C SER A 65 3.22 13.56 -4.84
N GLN A 66 3.88 13.48 -3.68
CA GLN A 66 4.54 14.62 -3.03
C GLN A 66 5.77 15.11 -3.80
N HIS A 67 6.47 14.25 -4.53
CA HIS A 67 7.58 14.67 -5.39
C HIS A 67 7.07 15.42 -6.61
N LYS A 68 5.95 14.96 -7.21
CA LYS A 68 5.30 15.61 -8.35
C LYS A 68 4.76 17.00 -8.00
N ASN A 69 4.17 17.14 -6.79
CA ASN A 69 3.60 18.41 -6.31
C ASN A 69 4.62 19.40 -5.72
N SER A 70 5.92 19.07 -5.65
CA SER A 70 6.92 20.04 -5.19
C SER A 70 7.06 21.27 -6.12
N ASN A 71 6.50 21.19 -7.33
CA ASN A 71 6.50 22.27 -8.31
C ASN A 71 5.19 23.10 -8.34
N GLU A 72 4.12 22.69 -7.65
CA GLU A 72 2.85 23.44 -7.62
C GLU A 72 2.48 23.85 -6.19
N ILE A 73 2.30 25.16 -6.02
CA ILE A 73 2.13 25.85 -4.75
C ILE A 73 0.79 25.42 -4.08
N ASN A 74 0.92 24.59 -3.05
CA ASN A 74 0.11 24.50 -1.83
C ASN A 74 -1.42 24.30 -1.86
N GLN A 75 -2.15 24.34 -2.99
CA GLN A 75 -3.62 24.30 -2.92
C GLN A 75 -4.26 22.90 -2.98
N ASN A 76 -3.56 21.86 -3.46
CA ASN A 76 -4.20 20.55 -3.74
C ASN A 76 -3.70 19.35 -2.92
N LYS A 77 -3.01 19.56 -1.78
CA LYS A 77 -2.45 18.45 -0.99
C LYS A 77 -3.52 17.46 -0.48
N SER A 78 -4.68 17.97 -0.05
CA SER A 78 -5.81 17.13 0.38
C SER A 78 -6.41 16.35 -0.80
N LEU A 79 -6.49 16.98 -1.97
CA LEU A 79 -7.05 16.39 -3.18
C LEU A 79 -6.16 15.25 -3.70
N SER A 80 -4.83 15.44 -3.70
CA SER A 80 -3.88 14.40 -4.06
C SER A 80 -3.91 13.20 -3.09
N PHE A 81 -4.14 13.44 -1.79
CA PHE A 81 -4.30 12.37 -0.81
C PHE A 81 -5.58 11.54 -1.06
N ILE A 82 -6.70 12.21 -1.34
CA ILE A 82 -7.96 11.54 -1.70
C ILE A 82 -7.81 10.75 -3.01
N GLN A 83 -7.12 11.31 -4.01
CA GLN A 83 -6.80 10.60 -5.26
C GLN A 83 -5.97 9.34 -5.01
N ASN A 84 -4.95 9.42 -4.14
CA ASN A 84 -4.12 8.28 -3.78
C ASN A 84 -4.95 7.17 -3.10
N ILE A 85 -5.87 7.54 -2.20
CA ILE A 85 -6.82 6.58 -1.60
C ILE A 85 -7.72 5.96 -2.67
N GLY A 86 -8.23 6.75 -3.61
CA GLY A 86 -9.05 6.25 -4.72
C GLY A 86 -8.30 5.25 -5.60
N ILE A 87 -7.03 5.55 -5.95
CA ILE A 87 -6.16 4.63 -6.70
C ILE A 87 -5.95 3.33 -5.92
N ALA A 88 -5.62 3.42 -4.62
CA ALA A 88 -5.45 2.25 -3.78
C ALA A 88 -6.73 1.41 -3.71
N ALA A 89 -7.89 2.04 -3.52
CA ALA A 89 -9.18 1.36 -3.50
C ALA A 89 -9.46 0.62 -4.82
N ILE A 90 -9.16 1.22 -5.97
CA ILE A 90 -9.29 0.56 -7.28
C ILE A 90 -8.37 -0.68 -7.34
N ILE A 91 -7.11 -0.55 -6.89
CA ILE A 91 -6.16 -1.68 -6.87
C ILE A 91 -6.69 -2.80 -5.98
N VAL A 92 -7.19 -2.49 -4.77
CA VAL A 92 -7.77 -3.50 -3.86
C VAL A 92 -8.98 -4.18 -4.51
N CYS A 93 -9.88 -3.41 -5.12
CA CYS A 93 -11.05 -3.95 -5.80
C CYS A 93 -10.68 -4.85 -6.98
N ILE A 94 -9.61 -4.56 -7.71
CA ILE A 94 -9.10 -5.44 -8.77
C ILE A 94 -8.45 -6.69 -8.18
N ALA A 95 -7.70 -6.56 -7.08
CA ALA A 95 -7.07 -7.69 -6.41
C ALA A 95 -8.10 -8.71 -5.91
N GLU A 96 -9.15 -8.23 -5.23
CA GLU A 96 -10.28 -9.02 -4.76
C GLU A 96 -11.19 -9.45 -5.91
N GLY A 97 -11.44 -8.57 -6.88
CA GLY A 97 -12.24 -8.84 -8.07
C GLY A 97 -11.68 -10.00 -8.90
N GLY A 98 -10.36 -10.10 -9.01
CA GLY A 98 -9.70 -11.24 -9.68
C GLY A 98 -9.93 -12.58 -8.96
N GLN A 99 -10.25 -12.58 -7.67
CA GLN A 99 -10.60 -13.81 -6.95
C GLN A 99 -11.93 -14.41 -7.42
N PHE A 100 -12.84 -13.64 -8.03
CA PHE A 100 -14.05 -14.19 -8.66
C PHE A 100 -13.74 -15.16 -9.81
N VAL A 101 -12.60 -15.00 -10.47
CA VAL A 101 -12.16 -15.90 -11.55
C VAL A 101 -11.61 -17.23 -10.98
N ILE A 102 -11.27 -17.26 -9.69
CA ILE A 102 -10.69 -18.41 -9.01
C ILE A 102 -11.80 -19.21 -8.33
N GLN A 103 -12.13 -20.35 -8.94
CA GLN A 103 -13.26 -21.21 -8.59
C GLN A 103 -13.29 -21.75 -7.14
N LYS A 104 -12.23 -21.53 -6.35
CA LYS A 104 -12.09 -21.96 -4.94
C LYS A 104 -12.00 -20.82 -3.92
N ARG A 105 -12.19 -19.57 -4.32
CA ARG A 105 -12.22 -18.42 -3.39
C ARG A 105 -13.54 -17.68 -3.46
N ASN A 106 -13.97 -17.19 -2.29
CA ASN A 106 -15.02 -16.21 -2.18
C ASN A 106 -14.37 -14.86 -1.87
N PRO A 107 -14.71 -13.79 -2.61
CA PRO A 107 -14.20 -12.46 -2.33
C PRO A 107 -14.68 -12.01 -0.97
N ASP A 108 -13.77 -11.42 -0.18
CA ASP A 108 -14.10 -10.91 1.15
C ASP A 108 -14.14 -9.39 1.14
N VAL A 109 -15.31 -8.84 1.47
CA VAL A 109 -15.49 -7.39 1.61
C VAL A 109 -14.59 -6.83 2.72
N MET A 110 -14.25 -7.66 3.71
CA MET A 110 -13.30 -7.28 4.76
C MET A 110 -11.91 -7.04 4.19
N ASP A 111 -11.43 -7.84 3.24
CA ASP A 111 -10.12 -7.63 2.61
C ASP A 111 -10.08 -6.27 1.89
N VAL A 112 -11.20 -5.86 1.28
CA VAL A 112 -11.32 -4.51 0.69
C VAL A 112 -11.18 -3.42 1.74
N PHE A 113 -11.89 -3.57 2.86
CA PHE A 113 -11.88 -2.60 3.95
C PHE A 113 -10.49 -2.47 4.60
N TYR A 114 -9.83 -3.58 4.89
CA TYR A 114 -8.49 -3.60 5.45
C TYR A 114 -7.44 -3.06 4.46
N GLY A 115 -7.60 -3.31 3.16
CA GLY A 115 -6.78 -2.70 2.12
C GLY A 115 -6.87 -1.18 2.10
N ILE A 116 -8.09 -0.63 2.16
CA ILE A 116 -8.30 0.82 2.20
C ILE A 116 -7.72 1.43 3.49
N ILE A 117 -8.00 0.83 4.66
CA ILE A 117 -7.45 1.30 5.94
C ILE A 117 -5.93 1.26 5.92
N GLY A 118 -5.34 0.17 5.44
CA GLY A 118 -3.89 0.03 5.29
C GLY A 118 -3.31 1.19 4.47
N SER A 119 -3.89 1.49 3.32
CA SER A 119 -3.46 2.60 2.47
C SER A 119 -3.58 3.97 3.15
N ILE A 120 -4.66 4.22 3.88
CA ILE A 120 -4.84 5.47 4.64
C ILE A 120 -3.74 5.60 5.70
N ILE A 121 -3.49 4.55 6.48
CA ILE A 121 -2.43 4.52 7.51
C ILE A 121 -1.06 4.75 6.87
N GLY A 122 -0.76 4.09 5.74
CA GLY A 122 0.50 4.27 5.03
C GLY A 122 0.75 5.70 4.55
N GLY A 123 -0.28 6.34 3.98
CA GLY A 123 -0.19 7.74 3.54
C GLY A 123 -0.08 8.73 4.71
N LEU A 124 -0.77 8.48 5.84
CA LEU A 124 -0.62 9.27 7.06
C LEU A 124 0.78 9.12 7.65
N PHE A 125 1.32 7.91 7.67
CA PHE A 125 2.66 7.61 8.17
C PHE A 125 3.73 8.36 7.38
N TYR A 126 3.64 8.37 6.05
CA TYR A 126 4.54 9.18 5.21
C TYR A 126 4.47 10.68 5.56
N ASN A 127 3.25 11.21 5.69
CA ASN A 127 3.05 12.62 6.03
C ASN A 127 3.62 12.98 7.41
N LEU A 128 3.53 12.07 8.38
CA LEU A 128 4.11 12.23 9.71
C LEU A 128 5.63 12.24 9.67
N LEU A 129 6.27 11.27 8.98
CA LEU A 129 7.72 11.26 8.80
C LEU A 129 8.24 12.53 8.10
N LYS A 130 7.52 13.00 7.08
CA LYS A 130 7.85 14.25 6.39
C LYS A 130 7.77 15.46 7.32
N ARG A 131 6.76 15.53 8.19
CA ARG A 131 6.64 16.60 9.19
C ARG A 131 7.80 16.59 10.19
N ILE A 132 8.16 15.40 10.70
CA ILE A 132 9.29 15.26 11.63
C ILE A 132 10.59 15.74 10.98
N LYS A 133 10.87 15.29 9.75
CA LYS A 133 12.07 15.69 9.02
C LYS A 133 12.11 17.21 8.74
N LYS A 134 10.96 17.82 8.47
CA LYS A 134 10.87 19.28 8.30
C LYS A 134 11.20 20.02 9.60
N CYS A 135 10.65 19.58 10.73
CA CYS A 135 10.95 20.18 12.03
C CYS A 135 12.45 20.09 12.37
N GLU A 136 13.10 18.96 12.06
CA GLU A 136 14.55 18.79 12.24
C GLU A 136 15.37 19.75 11.38
N THR A 137 14.98 19.98 10.12
CA THR A 137 15.68 20.95 9.25
C THR A 137 15.49 22.40 9.71
N ASP A 138 14.30 22.75 10.23
CA ASP A 138 14.00 24.11 10.69
C ASP A 138 14.80 24.48 11.96
N ILE A 139 15.14 23.49 12.81
CA ILE A 139 15.97 23.68 14.02
C ILE A 139 17.45 23.86 13.69
N ASN A 140 17.95 23.27 12.60
CA ASN A 140 19.38 23.26 12.24
C ASN A 140 19.82 24.40 11.31
N LEU A 141 18.93 25.35 10.99
CA LEU A 141 19.27 26.54 10.20
C LEU A 141 19.97 27.58 11.10
N PRO A 142 21.21 28.01 10.77
CA PRO A 142 21.85 29.12 11.48
C PRO A 142 21.03 30.39 11.25
N SER A 143 20.67 31.05 12.36
CA SER A 143 19.99 32.36 12.41
C SER A 143 20.80 33.47 11.75
#